data_AF-A0A9X9SPI6-F1
#
_entry.id   AF-A0A9X9SPI6-F1
#
_cell.length_a   1.000
_cell.length_b   1.000
_cell.length_c   1.000
_cell.angle_alpha   90.00
_cell.angle_beta   90.00
_cell.angle_gamma   90.00
#
_symmetry.space_group_name_H-M   'P 1'
#
loop_
_entity.id
_entity.type
_entity.pdbx_description
1 polymer ?
#
loop_
_entity_poly.entity_id
_entity_poly.type
_entity_poly.pdbx_seq_one_letter_code
_entity_poly.pdbx_strand_id
1 'polypeptide(L)'
;MWEIEHIIPCKSFEKQISDAKFASEHKHHLSNLTLISRSLNGKENYKTASFNKKKELIQSYDEGNLYINLIFREEVESEEDLRALFEKRGESLKEDFHNIFFNNNKWNLTIFYEIILADSE
;
A
#
# COMPACT_ATOMS: atom_id res chain seq x y z
N MET A 1 2.90 0.32 17.58
CA MET A 1 2.46 1.56 16.90
C MET A 1 2.68 1.36 15.41
N TRP A 2 1.63 1.58 14.63
CA TRP A 2 1.60 1.39 13.18
C TRP A 2 1.75 2.74 12.46
N GLU A 3 2.35 2.72 11.27
CA GLU A 3 2.59 3.89 10.43
C GLU A 3 2.24 3.58 8.98
N ILE A 4 1.71 4.59 8.29
CA ILE A 4 1.56 4.54 6.83
C ILE A 4 2.93 4.80 6.21
N GLU A 5 3.31 3.94 5.27
CA GLU A 5 4.57 4.07 4.55
C GLU A 5 4.36 3.87 3.05
N HIS A 6 5.22 4.50 2.25
CA HIS A 6 5.21 4.30 0.81
C HIS A 6 5.87 2.97 0.45
N ILE A 7 5.24 2.18 -0.42
CA ILE A 7 5.79 0.93 -0.96
C ILE A 7 7.06 1.26 -1.77
N ILE A 8 6.97 2.22 -2.68
CA ILE A 8 8.12 2.86 -3.32
C ILE A 8 8.35 4.22 -2.64
N PRO A 9 9.51 4.46 -2.01
CA PRO A 9 9.77 5.74 -1.34
C PRO A 9 9.62 6.93 -2.29
N CYS A 10 8.97 8.01 -1.85
CA CYS A 10 8.69 9.20 -2.67
C CYS A 10 9.94 9.77 -3.34
N LYS A 11 11.08 9.80 -2.63
CA LYS A 11 12.35 10.33 -3.14
C LYS A 11 12.95 9.49 -4.28
N SER A 12 12.52 8.24 -4.41
CA SER A 12 12.98 7.29 -5.41
C SER A 12 11.90 6.88 -6.41
N PHE A 13 10.68 7.42 -6.30
CA PHE A 13 9.56 7.02 -7.14
C PHE A 13 9.84 7.31 -8.62
N GLU A 14 10.23 8.55 -8.93
CA GLU A 14 10.60 9.02 -10.27
C GLU A 14 11.92 8.38 -10.80
N LYS A 15 12.65 7.64 -9.95
CA LYS A 15 13.81 6.85 -10.38
C LYS A 15 13.44 5.42 -10.79
N GLN A 16 12.30 4.92 -10.30
CA GLN A 16 11.80 3.57 -10.57
C GLN A 16 10.67 3.56 -11.60
N ILE A 17 9.95 4.67 -11.73
CA ILE A 17 8.93 4.90 -12.74
C ILE A 17 9.37 6.07 -13.61
N SER A 18 9.67 5.80 -14.88
CA SER A 18 10.08 6.79 -15.88
C SER A 18 8.90 7.52 -16.51
N ASP A 19 7.70 6.92 -16.51
CA ASP A 19 6.47 7.58 -16.94
C ASP A 19 6.06 8.68 -15.96
N ALA A 20 6.28 9.94 -16.36
CA ALA A 20 6.02 11.12 -15.54
C ALA A 20 4.54 11.29 -15.19
N LYS A 21 3.62 10.90 -16.08
CA LYS A 21 2.18 10.99 -15.82
C LYS A 21 1.80 9.97 -14.75
N PHE A 22 2.22 8.73 -14.93
CA PHE A 22 2.00 7.68 -13.95
C PHE A 22 2.60 8.06 -12.58
N ALA A 23 3.83 8.58 -12.57
CA ALA A 23 4.52 8.98 -11.35
C ALA A 23 3.75 10.08 -10.59
N SER A 24 3.26 11.09 -11.30
CA SER A 24 2.44 12.15 -10.70
C SER A 24 1.16 11.61 -10.08
N GLU A 25 0.49 10.67 -10.77
CA GLU A 25 -0.79 10.10 -10.33
C GLU A 25 -0.63 9.10 -9.17
N HIS A 26 0.48 8.34 -9.12
CA HIS A 26 0.62 7.19 -8.22
C HIS A 26 1.56 7.41 -7.02
N LYS A 27 2.42 8.43 -7.04
CA LYS A 27 3.44 8.66 -5.98
C LYS A 27 2.85 8.73 -4.56
N HIS A 28 1.70 9.37 -4.40
CA HIS A 28 0.98 9.50 -3.13
C HIS A 28 -0.37 8.77 -3.13
N HIS A 29 -0.62 7.96 -4.16
CA HIS A 29 -1.87 7.24 -4.29
C HIS A 29 -1.91 6.05 -3.33
N LEU A 30 -3.13 5.63 -2.95
CA LEU A 30 -3.35 4.50 -2.04
C LEU A 30 -2.64 3.21 -2.51
N SER A 31 -2.50 3.01 -3.81
CA SER A 31 -1.77 1.86 -4.36
C SER A 31 -0.28 1.86 -4.02
N ASN A 32 0.33 3.02 -3.76
CA ASN A 32 1.70 3.16 -3.25
C ASN A 32 1.77 3.20 -1.72
N LEU A 33 0.67 3.07 -1.00
CA LEU A 33 0.66 3.13 0.46
C LEU A 33 0.49 1.74 1.06
N THR A 34 1.11 1.57 2.22
CA THR A 34 0.95 0.37 3.05
C THR A 34 1.00 0.71 4.53
N LEU A 35 0.69 -0.28 5.37
CA LEU A 35 0.74 -0.19 6.83
C LEU A 35 1.86 -1.11 7.36
N ILE A 36 2.77 -0.53 8.14
CA ILE A 36 3.88 -1.25 8.79
C ILE A 36 4.09 -0.73 10.21
N SER A 37 4.85 -1.45 11.04
CA SER A 37 5.19 -0.93 12.36
C SER A 37 6.22 0.19 12.26
N ARG A 38 6.16 1.10 13.23
CA ARG A 38 7.21 2.11 13.44
C ARG A 38 8.60 1.48 13.66
N SER A 39 8.66 0.25 14.16
CA SER A 39 9.93 -0.47 14.35
C SER A 39 10.58 -0.82 13.01
N LEU A 40 9.79 -1.30 12.04
CA LEU A 40 10.28 -1.57 10.69
C LEU A 40 10.54 -0.26 9.92
N ASN A 41 9.59 0.68 9.97
CA ASN A 41 9.71 1.96 9.27
C ASN A 41 10.89 2.81 9.78
N GLY A 42 11.24 2.69 11.05
CA GLY A 42 12.38 3.37 11.67
C GLY A 42 13.74 2.83 11.22
N LYS A 43 13.80 1.69 10.51
CA LYS A 43 15.05 1.15 9.98
C LYS A 43 15.38 1.84 8.66
N GLU A 44 16.48 2.58 8.62
CA GLU A 44 16.89 3.32 7.42
C GLU A 44 17.05 2.41 6.20
N ASN A 45 17.55 1.18 6.41
CA ASN A 45 17.69 0.18 5.35
C ASN A 45 16.36 -0.29 4.74
N TYR A 46 15.25 -0.14 5.45
CA TYR A 46 13.90 -0.37 4.92
C TYR A 46 13.34 0.91 4.30
N LYS A 47 13.41 2.03 5.03
CA LYS A 47 12.82 3.32 4.63
C LYS A 47 13.30 3.81 3.26
N THR A 48 14.59 3.64 2.95
CA THR A 48 15.17 4.08 1.67
C THR A 48 15.33 2.96 0.65
N ALA A 49 14.90 1.74 0.97
CA ALA A 49 15.05 0.61 0.06
C ALA A 49 14.16 0.74 -1.18
N SER A 50 14.63 0.15 -2.29
CA SER A 50 13.82 -0.09 -3.49
C SER A 50 12.67 -1.04 -3.19
N PHE A 51 11.70 -1.13 -4.09
CA PHE A 51 10.58 -2.06 -3.96
C PHE A 51 11.05 -3.50 -3.73
N ASN A 52 11.96 -4.01 -4.57
CA ASN A 52 12.50 -5.37 -4.45
C ASN A 52 13.20 -5.60 -3.11
N LYS A 53 13.94 -4.60 -2.61
CA LYS A 53 14.62 -4.74 -1.33
C LYS A 53 13.64 -4.68 -0.15
N LYS A 54 12.60 -3.85 -0.21
CA LYS A 54 11.51 -3.85 0.78
C LYS A 54 10.77 -5.19 0.79
N LYS A 55 10.52 -5.78 -0.38
CA LYS A 55 9.97 -7.13 -0.55
C LYS A 55 10.76 -8.19 0.21
N GLU A 56 12.08 -8.19 0.10
CA GLU A 56 12.93 -9.11 0.88
C GLU A 56 12.87 -8.83 2.39
N LEU A 57 12.97 -7.56 2.77
CA LEU A 57 13.07 -7.16 4.18
C LEU A 57 11.79 -7.48 4.96
N ILE A 58 10.62 -7.23 4.37
CA ILE A 58 9.33 -7.39 5.06
C ILE A 58 8.97 -8.86 5.30
N GLN A 59 9.50 -9.80 4.52
CA GLN A 59 9.25 -11.25 4.69
C GLN A 59 9.73 -11.80 6.04
N SER A 60 10.68 -11.11 6.69
CA SER A 60 11.16 -11.47 8.03
C SER A 60 10.28 -10.95 9.16
N TYR A 61 9.15 -10.29 8.85
CA TYR A 61 8.23 -9.69 9.81
C TYR A 61 6.82 -10.22 9.60
N ASP A 62 6.06 -10.35 10.69
CA ASP A 62 4.64 -10.73 10.63
C ASP A 62 3.81 -9.76 9.77
N GLU A 63 4.27 -8.52 9.67
CA GLU A 63 3.68 -7.47 8.83
C GLU A 63 3.62 -7.86 7.36
N GLY A 64 4.55 -8.69 6.87
CA GLY A 64 4.53 -9.24 5.51
C GLY A 64 3.36 -10.21 5.25
N ASN A 65 2.61 -10.59 6.29
CA ASN A 65 1.39 -11.38 6.19
C ASN A 65 0.11 -10.53 6.21
N LEU A 66 0.21 -9.22 6.44
CA LEU A 66 -0.96 -8.35 6.36
C LEU A 66 -1.50 -8.29 4.93
N TYR A 67 -2.82 -8.26 4.78
CA TYR A 67 -3.50 -8.16 3.49
C TYR A 67 -2.94 -7.00 2.65
N ILE A 68 -2.79 -5.82 3.27
CA ILE A 68 -2.25 -4.63 2.61
C ILE A 68 -0.79 -4.81 2.14
N ASN A 69 -0.01 -5.70 2.77
CA ASN A 69 1.39 -5.97 2.42
C ASN A 69 1.57 -7.13 1.43
N LEU A 70 0.50 -7.80 0.98
CA LEU A 70 0.61 -8.93 0.05
C LEU A 70 1.23 -8.54 -1.30
N ILE A 71 1.18 -7.26 -1.68
CA ILE A 71 1.89 -6.72 -2.87
C ILE A 71 3.38 -7.08 -2.88
N PHE A 72 4.01 -7.20 -1.71
CA PHE A 72 5.43 -7.57 -1.61
C PHE A 72 5.69 -9.04 -1.97
N ARG A 73 4.68 -9.85 -2.30
CA ARG A 73 4.86 -11.22 -2.79
C ARG A 73 4.91 -11.30 -4.31
N GLU A 74 4.33 -10.31 -4.98
CA GLU A 74 4.19 -10.26 -6.43
C GLU A 74 5.56 -10.17 -7.12
N GLU A 75 5.70 -10.88 -8.23
CA GLU A 75 6.89 -10.84 -9.08
C GLU A 75 6.80 -9.63 -10.01
N VAL A 76 7.91 -8.89 -10.11
CA VAL A 76 8.03 -7.68 -10.91
C VAL A 76 9.41 -7.72 -11.57
N GLU A 77 9.43 -7.88 -12.89
CA GLU A 77 10.67 -7.96 -13.67
C GLU A 77 10.95 -6.66 -14.44
N SER A 78 9.91 -5.87 -14.67
CA SER A 78 9.98 -4.62 -15.43
C SER A 78 9.24 -3.46 -14.76
N GLU A 79 9.50 -2.24 -15.24
CA GLU A 79 8.70 -1.06 -14.87
C GLU A 79 7.22 -1.25 -15.25
N GLU A 80 6.95 -1.91 -16.39
CA GLU A 80 5.58 -2.13 -16.86
C GLU A 80 4.80 -3.06 -15.94
N ASP A 81 5.43 -4.14 -15.45
CA ASP A 81 4.85 -5.01 -14.43
C ASP A 81 4.55 -4.23 -13.14
N LEU A 82 5.49 -3.37 -12.73
CA LEU A 82 5.34 -2.55 -11.53
C LEU A 82 4.15 -1.58 -11.67
N ARG A 83 3.98 -0.96 -12.84
CA ARG A 83 2.84 -0.08 -13.12
C ARG A 83 1.52 -0.84 -13.10
N ALA A 84 1.44 -1.95 -13.83
CA ALA A 84 0.26 -2.80 -13.89
C ALA A 84 -0.15 -3.30 -12.48
N LEU A 85 0.84 -3.67 -11.67
CA LEU A 85 0.63 -4.06 -10.27
C LEU A 85 0.00 -2.93 -9.45
N PHE A 86 0.47 -1.69 -9.61
CA PHE A 86 -0.05 -0.54 -8.88
C PHE A 86 -1.45 -0.13 -9.33
N GLU A 87 -1.75 -0.23 -10.63
CA GLU A 87 -3.10 0.00 -11.16
C GLU A 87 -4.08 -1.03 -10.60
N LYS A 88 -3.78 -2.32 -10.78
CA LYS A 88 -4.59 -3.43 -10.28
C LYS A 88 -4.84 -3.31 -8.78
N ARG A 89 -3.79 -3.04 -8.00
CA ARG A 89 -3.91 -2.83 -6.55
C ARG A 89 -4.82 -1.65 -6.23
N GLY A 90 -4.68 -0.54 -6.95
CA GLY A 90 -5.50 0.65 -6.74
C GLY A 90 -6.98 0.37 -6.97
N GLU A 91 -7.31 -0.41 -8.00
CA GLU A 91 -8.68 -0.86 -8.29
C GLU A 91 -9.20 -1.81 -7.21
N SER A 92 -8.44 -2.84 -6.85
CA SER A 92 -8.84 -3.80 -5.81
C SER A 92 -9.07 -3.11 -4.47
N LEU A 93 -8.21 -2.18 -4.04
CA LEU A 93 -8.42 -1.47 -2.77
C LEU A 93 -9.66 -0.57 -2.78
N LYS A 94 -10.01 0.02 -3.93
CA LYS A 94 -11.25 0.80 -4.08
C LYS A 94 -12.47 -0.12 -4.02
N GLU A 95 -12.40 -1.27 -4.68
CA GLU A 95 -13.45 -2.28 -4.66
C GLU A 95 -13.63 -2.88 -3.25
N ASP A 96 -12.53 -3.22 -2.56
CA ASP A 96 -12.56 -3.71 -1.18
C ASP A 96 -13.19 -2.70 -0.24
N PHE A 97 -12.78 -1.43 -0.33
CA PHE A 97 -13.40 -0.35 0.43
C PHE A 97 -14.90 -0.28 0.15
N HIS A 98 -15.28 -0.27 -1.12
CA HIS A 98 -16.69 -0.25 -1.51
C HIS A 98 -17.44 -1.45 -0.92
N ASN A 99 -16.92 -2.67 -1.05
CA ASN A 99 -17.58 -3.89 -0.58
C ASN A 99 -17.73 -3.97 0.95
N ILE A 100 -16.82 -3.35 1.70
CA ILE A 100 -16.93 -3.25 3.18
C ILE A 100 -18.09 -2.35 3.57
N PHE A 101 -18.23 -1.18 2.92
CA PHE A 101 -19.18 -0.15 3.34
C PHE A 101 -20.45 -0.10 2.49
N PHE A 102 -20.54 -0.84 1.39
CA PHE A 102 -21.67 -0.86 0.47
C PHE A 102 -22.15 -2.29 0.26
N ASN A 103 -23.29 -2.61 0.87
CA ASN A 103 -23.91 -3.93 0.80
C ASN A 103 -25.40 -3.80 0.47
N ASN A 104 -25.96 -4.71 -0.31
CA ASN A 104 -27.37 -4.72 -0.74
C ASN A 104 -27.83 -3.39 -1.36
N ASN A 105 -26.98 -2.77 -2.20
CA ASN A 105 -27.20 -1.46 -2.81
C ASN A 105 -27.42 -0.31 -1.81
N LYS A 106 -26.89 -0.43 -0.59
CA LYS A 106 -26.97 0.60 0.45
C LYS A 106 -25.63 0.78 1.16
N TRP A 107 -25.31 2.03 1.47
CA TRP A 107 -24.18 2.34 2.35
C TRP A 107 -24.49 1.91 3.78
N ASN A 108 -23.66 1.03 4.32
CA ASN A 108 -23.65 0.65 5.71
C ASN A 108 -22.75 1.62 6.50
N LEU A 109 -23.26 2.84 6.69
CA LEU A 109 -22.56 3.87 7.47
C LEU A 109 -22.45 3.50 8.96
N THR A 110 -23.32 2.61 9.44
CA THR A 110 -23.25 2.07 10.81
C THR A 110 -21.91 1.37 11.04
N ILE A 111 -21.42 0.54 10.11
CA ILE A 111 -20.08 -0.05 10.18
C ILE A 111 -19.00 1.04 10.32
N PHE A 112 -19.10 2.11 9.52
CA PHE A 112 -18.10 3.19 9.57
C PHE A 112 -18.11 3.92 10.92
N TYR A 113 -19.28 4.33 11.42
CA TYR A 113 -19.38 5.08 12.67
C TYR A 113 -19.12 4.21 13.91
N GLU A 114 -19.63 2.98 13.96
CA GLU A 114 -19.53 2.13 15.14
C GLU A 114 -18.22 1.35 15.24
N ILE A 115 -17.57 1.03 14.12
CA ILE A 115 -16.33 0.22 14.13
C ILE A 115 -15.09 1.09 13.93
N ILE A 116 -15.15 2.10 13.05
CA ILE A 116 -13.96 2.90 12.72
C ILE A 116 -13.83 4.13 13.61
N LEU A 117 -14.94 4.82 13.91
CA LEU A 117 -14.89 6.04 14.74
C LEU A 117 -15.01 5.77 16.24
N ALA A 118 -15.56 4.64 16.66
CA ALA A 118 -15.63 4.27 18.08
C ALA A 118 -14.24 3.96 18.68
N ASP A 119 -13.29 3.47 17.88
CA ASP A 119 -11.90 3.19 18.31
C ASP A 119 -11.00 4.45 18.30
N SER A 120 -11.57 5.63 18.02
CA SER A 120 -10.84 6.91 17.97
C SER A 120 -10.97 7.79 19.22
N GLU A 121 -11.59 7.26 20.30
CA GLU A 121 -11.68 7.88 21.64
C GLU A 121 -10.77 7.22 22.69
#